data_AF-A0A959NBX3-F1
#
_entry.id   AF-A0A959NBX3-F1
#
_cell.length_a   1.000
_cell.length_b   1.000
_cell.length_c   1.000
_cell.angle_alpha   90.00
_cell.angle_beta   90.00
_cell.angle_gamma   90.00
#
_symmetry.space_group_name_H-M   'P 1'
#
loop_
_entity.id
_entity.type
_entity.pdbx_description
1 polymer ?
#
loop_
_entity_poly.entity_id
_entity_poly.type
_entity_poly.pdbx_seq_one_letter_code
_entity_poly.pdbx_strand_id
1 'polypeptide(L)'
;AAETYTGLVELGVGLIPGGGGTKEFTLRASDEIHKDEPETIPLKNRFFTIATAKVATSALEGFENGIYRKGLDEVVMNQDRRISEAKKSVIEMYDSGYIMPVQRKDVKVLGQSALGALYSGIHAMKSANYATEHDALVAKKLAYVMCGGALSEQSLVSEQYLLNLEREAFLSLCGEKKTLERLQSVLQTGKPIRN
;
A
#
# COMPACT_ATOMS: atom_id res chain seq x y z
N ALA A 1 -10.73 -18.29 -7.31
CA ALA A 1 -11.03 -16.86 -7.50
C ALA A 1 -12.15 -16.35 -6.60
N ALA A 2 -13.23 -17.12 -6.41
CA ALA A 2 -14.26 -16.79 -5.41
C ALA A 2 -13.64 -16.65 -4.01
N GLU A 3 -12.76 -17.59 -3.63
CA GLU A 3 -11.89 -17.47 -2.47
C GLU A 3 -10.48 -17.07 -2.94
N THR A 4 -10.01 -15.90 -2.53
CA THR A 4 -8.66 -15.38 -2.81
C THR A 4 -8.29 -14.41 -1.71
N TYR A 5 -7.21 -14.72 -0.99
CA TYR A 5 -6.73 -13.89 0.11
C TYR A 5 -5.56 -13.03 -0.38
N THR A 6 -5.72 -11.71 -0.43
CA THR A 6 -4.63 -10.81 -0.83
C THR A 6 -4.71 -9.48 -0.11
N GLY A 7 -3.58 -8.99 0.38
CA GLY A 7 -3.49 -7.75 1.15
C GLY A 7 -2.05 -7.35 1.44
N LEU A 8 -1.88 -6.10 1.85
CA LEU A 8 -0.62 -5.56 2.37
C LEU A 8 -0.73 -5.56 3.90
N VAL A 9 -0.15 -6.59 4.52
CA VAL A 9 -0.37 -6.93 5.94
C VAL A 9 0.81 -6.57 6.85
N GLU A 10 1.84 -5.95 6.30
CA GLU A 10 3.11 -5.64 6.96
C GLU A 10 2.93 -4.80 8.23
N LEU A 11 1.90 -3.95 8.29
CA LEU A 11 1.61 -3.17 9.50
C LEU A 11 1.29 -4.04 10.71
N GLY A 12 0.68 -5.21 10.50
CA GLY A 12 0.38 -6.17 11.56
C GLY A 12 1.64 -6.66 12.29
N VAL A 13 2.81 -6.60 11.64
CA VAL A 13 4.09 -7.00 12.23
C VAL A 13 5.01 -5.81 12.56
N GLY A 14 4.51 -4.59 12.46
CA GLY A 14 5.27 -3.37 12.77
C GLY A 14 6.13 -2.85 11.62
N LEU A 15 5.78 -3.18 10.38
CA LEU A 15 6.48 -2.72 9.17
C LEU A 15 5.50 -2.02 8.22
N ILE A 16 6.02 -1.27 7.24
CA ILE A 16 5.24 -0.88 6.06
C ILE A 16 5.53 -1.86 4.92
N PRO A 17 4.72 -1.88 3.84
CA PRO A 17 5.09 -2.61 2.63
C PRO A 17 6.38 -2.03 2.02
N GLY A 18 7.46 -2.79 2.09
CA GLY A 18 8.81 -2.37 1.64
C GLY A 18 9.25 -2.92 0.28
N GLY A 19 8.38 -3.67 -0.40
CA GLY A 19 8.62 -4.28 -1.72
C GLY A 19 8.03 -3.49 -2.88
N GLY A 20 7.83 -2.18 -2.73
CA GLY A 20 7.16 -1.30 -3.69
C GLY A 20 5.65 -1.13 -3.46
N GLY A 21 5.06 -1.82 -2.49
CA GLY A 21 3.61 -1.80 -2.23
C GLY A 21 3.10 -0.43 -1.81
N THR A 22 3.85 0.30 -0.98
CA THR A 22 3.47 1.65 -0.54
C THR A 22 3.56 2.63 -1.71
N LYS A 23 4.63 2.52 -2.52
CA LYS A 23 4.79 3.29 -3.75
C LYS A 23 3.66 3.03 -4.74
N GLU A 24 3.35 1.77 -5.03
CA GLU A 24 2.30 1.38 -5.98
C GLU A 24 0.92 1.88 -5.55
N PHE A 25 0.58 1.79 -4.27
CA PHE A 25 -0.68 2.33 -3.76
C PHE A 25 -0.75 3.86 -3.84
N THR A 26 0.37 4.55 -3.63
CA THR A 26 0.46 6.01 -3.77
C THR A 26 0.31 6.43 -5.24
N LEU A 27 0.99 5.72 -6.15
CA LEU A 27 0.88 5.94 -7.59
C LEU A 27 -0.56 5.73 -8.09
N ARG A 28 -1.20 4.64 -7.69
CA ARG A 28 -2.60 4.36 -8.08
C ARG A 28 -3.58 5.37 -7.49
N ALA A 29 -3.36 5.81 -6.25
CA ALA A 29 -4.15 6.90 -5.67
C ALA A 29 -4.02 8.19 -6.49
N SER A 30 -2.82 8.52 -6.98
CA SER A 30 -2.60 9.67 -7.86
C SER A 30 -3.39 9.57 -9.16
N ASP A 31 -3.51 8.36 -9.74
CA ASP A 31 -4.23 8.15 -11.01
C ASP A 31 -5.75 8.19 -10.84
N GLU A 32 -6.24 7.98 -9.61
CA GLU A 32 -7.67 7.97 -9.25
C GLU A 32 -8.20 9.33 -8.78
N ILE A 33 -7.37 10.39 -8.80
CA ILE A 33 -7.83 11.74 -8.45
C ILE A 33 -8.76 12.28 -9.54
N HIS A 34 -10.02 12.53 -9.16
CA HIS A 34 -11.01 13.15 -10.02
C HIS A 34 -11.16 14.64 -9.70
N LYS A 35 -11.37 15.47 -10.72
CA LYS A 35 -11.48 16.93 -10.56
C LYS A 35 -12.65 17.37 -9.68
N ASP A 36 -13.72 16.59 -9.66
CA ASP A 36 -14.96 16.90 -8.95
C ASP A 36 -14.99 16.34 -7.52
N GLU A 37 -13.93 15.67 -7.08
CA GLU A 37 -13.83 15.05 -5.76
C GLU A 37 -12.62 15.61 -4.97
N PRO A 38 -12.68 15.65 -3.63
CA PRO A 38 -11.50 15.97 -2.83
C PRO A 38 -10.34 15.01 -3.14
N GLU A 39 -9.22 15.58 -3.59
CA GLU A 39 -8.02 14.84 -4.00
C GLU A 39 -7.42 13.94 -2.90
N THR A 40 -7.81 14.17 -1.65
CA THR A 40 -7.38 13.40 -0.48
C THR A 40 -8.06 12.04 -0.38
N ILE A 41 -9.22 11.83 -1.01
CA ILE A 41 -10.03 10.62 -0.82
C ILE A 41 -9.29 9.35 -1.30
N PRO A 42 -8.75 9.29 -2.54
CA PRO A 42 -8.06 8.08 -3.01
C PRO A 42 -6.88 7.71 -2.11
N LEU A 43 -6.03 8.69 -1.77
CA LEU A 43 -4.86 8.46 -0.90
C LEU A 43 -5.28 7.98 0.49
N LYS A 44 -6.31 8.60 1.08
CA LYS A 44 -6.84 8.21 2.39
C LYS A 44 -7.38 6.78 2.39
N ASN A 45 -8.11 6.39 1.34
CA ASN A 45 -8.66 5.04 1.21
C ASN A 45 -7.53 4.01 1.09
N ARG A 46 -6.52 4.27 0.25
CA ARG A 46 -5.32 3.41 0.13
C ARG A 46 -4.55 3.33 1.44
N PHE A 47 -4.38 4.46 2.14
CA PHE A 47 -3.76 4.50 3.47
C PHE A 47 -4.49 3.57 4.44
N PHE A 48 -5.82 3.67 4.55
CA PHE A 48 -6.58 2.83 5.47
C PHE A 48 -6.51 1.35 5.12
N THR A 49 -6.53 0.97 3.84
CA THR A 49 -6.37 -0.43 3.43
C THR A 49 -5.10 -1.05 3.99
N ILE A 50 -3.96 -0.35 3.91
CA ILE A 50 -2.69 -0.83 4.46
C ILE A 50 -2.67 -0.66 5.99
N ALA A 51 -3.12 0.48 6.50
CA ALA A 51 -3.06 0.80 7.93
C ALA A 51 -3.86 -0.17 8.81
N THR A 52 -4.97 -0.69 8.29
CA THR A 52 -5.78 -1.71 8.97
C THR A 52 -5.43 -3.14 8.56
N ALA A 53 -4.36 -3.34 7.78
CA ALA A 53 -3.95 -4.62 7.23
C ALA A 53 -5.12 -5.38 6.57
N LYS A 54 -5.96 -4.69 5.79
CA LYS A 54 -7.16 -5.28 5.18
C LYS A 54 -6.74 -6.34 4.15
N VAL A 55 -7.25 -7.55 4.31
CA VAL A 55 -7.06 -8.67 3.38
C VAL A 55 -8.35 -8.86 2.60
N ALA A 56 -8.30 -8.70 1.28
CA ALA A 56 -9.40 -9.10 0.41
C ALA A 56 -9.61 -10.61 0.52
N THR A 57 -10.86 -11.05 0.56
CA THR A 57 -11.27 -12.47 0.67
C THR A 57 -11.76 -13.04 -0.66
N SER A 58 -11.93 -12.18 -1.67
CA SER A 58 -12.28 -12.53 -3.04
C SER A 58 -11.50 -11.68 -4.03
N ALA A 59 -11.44 -12.13 -5.29
CA ALA A 59 -10.81 -11.34 -6.35
C ALA A 59 -11.51 -9.98 -6.54
N LEU A 60 -12.85 -9.94 -6.44
CA LEU A 60 -13.66 -8.72 -6.56
C LEU A 60 -13.29 -7.70 -5.47
N GLU A 61 -13.20 -8.14 -4.22
CA GLU A 61 -12.76 -7.29 -3.11
C GLU A 61 -11.31 -6.81 -3.31
N GLY A 62 -10.46 -7.61 -3.96
CA GLY A 62 -9.10 -7.20 -4.33
C GLY A 62 -9.07 -6.01 -5.30
N PHE A 63 -10.02 -5.91 -6.23
CA PHE A 63 -10.17 -4.72 -7.08
C PHE A 63 -10.69 -3.52 -6.29
N GLU A 64 -11.65 -3.71 -5.39
CA GLU A 64 -12.18 -2.64 -4.54
C GLU A 64 -11.09 -2.05 -3.62
N ASN A 65 -10.27 -2.92 -3.04
CA ASN A 65 -9.14 -2.54 -2.20
C ASN A 65 -7.97 -1.92 -2.99
N GLY A 66 -8.00 -1.97 -4.34
CA GLY A 66 -6.98 -1.40 -5.25
C GLY A 66 -5.72 -2.23 -5.41
N ILE A 67 -5.77 -3.49 -4.97
CA ILE A 67 -4.69 -4.46 -5.12
C ILE A 67 -4.59 -4.88 -6.59
N TYR A 68 -5.74 -5.20 -7.18
CA TYR A 68 -5.88 -5.51 -8.61
C TYR A 68 -6.37 -4.29 -9.39
N ARG A 69 -5.96 -4.19 -10.64
CA ARG A 69 -6.18 -3.05 -11.54
C ARG A 69 -7.29 -3.37 -12.52
N LYS A 70 -8.37 -2.61 -12.44
CA LYS A 70 -9.53 -2.75 -13.34
C LYS A 70 -9.10 -2.53 -14.80
N GLY A 71 -9.59 -3.37 -15.70
CA GLY A 71 -9.26 -3.32 -17.13
C GLY A 71 -7.86 -3.85 -17.50
N LEU A 72 -7.08 -4.32 -16.52
CA LEU A 72 -5.74 -4.88 -16.75
C LEU A 72 -5.63 -6.31 -16.18
N ASP A 73 -5.98 -6.49 -14.91
CA ASP A 73 -5.83 -7.78 -14.25
C ASP A 73 -7.10 -8.64 -14.46
N GLU A 74 -6.91 -9.95 -14.64
CA GLU A 74 -7.99 -10.89 -14.99
C GLU A 74 -8.31 -11.87 -13.85
N VAL A 75 -9.58 -12.29 -13.78
CA VAL A 75 -10.06 -13.27 -12.79
C VAL A 75 -10.32 -14.61 -13.47
N VAL A 76 -9.47 -15.59 -13.18
CA VAL A 76 -9.65 -16.97 -13.65
C VAL A 76 -10.37 -17.79 -12.59
N MET A 77 -11.63 -18.15 -12.86
CA MET A 77 -12.46 -18.91 -11.91
C MET A 77 -11.93 -20.33 -11.68
N ASN A 78 -11.51 -21.02 -12.74
CA ASN A 78 -10.95 -22.36 -12.65
C ASN A 78 -9.44 -22.29 -12.37
N GLN A 79 -9.04 -22.75 -11.18
CA GLN A 79 -7.66 -22.72 -10.73
C GLN A 79 -6.71 -23.52 -11.64
N ASP A 80 -7.18 -24.63 -12.23
CA ASP A 80 -6.37 -25.48 -13.12
C ASP A 80 -5.98 -24.76 -14.42
N ARG A 81 -6.80 -23.78 -14.84
CA ARG A 81 -6.52 -22.98 -16.04
C ARG A 81 -5.61 -21.79 -15.77
N ARG A 82 -5.37 -21.40 -14.50
CA ARG A 82 -4.68 -20.14 -14.15
C ARG A 82 -3.32 -19.99 -14.82
N ILE A 83 -2.53 -21.07 -14.89
CA ILE A 83 -1.21 -21.03 -15.55
C ILE A 83 -1.35 -20.93 -17.08
N SER A 84 -2.31 -21.63 -17.66
CA SER A 84 -2.59 -21.58 -19.10
C SER A 84 -3.04 -20.17 -19.52
N GLU A 85 -3.97 -19.56 -18.78
CA GLU A 85 -4.43 -18.20 -19.05
C GLU A 85 -3.29 -17.19 -18.87
N ALA A 86 -2.51 -17.28 -17.79
CA ALA A 86 -1.36 -16.38 -17.58
C ALA A 86 -0.34 -16.45 -18.73
N LYS A 87 -0.04 -17.65 -19.25
CA LYS A 87 0.83 -17.81 -20.43
C LYS A 87 0.24 -17.16 -21.67
N LYS A 88 -1.07 -17.34 -21.88
CA LYS A 88 -1.79 -16.73 -23.00
C LYS A 88 -1.74 -15.20 -22.92
N SER A 89 -2.02 -14.60 -21.75
CA SER A 89 -1.93 -13.15 -21.57
C SER A 89 -0.53 -12.60 -21.86
N VAL A 90 0.54 -13.31 -21.49
CA VAL A 90 1.92 -12.90 -21.82
C VAL A 90 2.18 -12.91 -23.33
N ILE A 91 1.69 -13.93 -24.05
CA ILE A 91 1.79 -14.00 -25.52
C ILE A 91 1.00 -12.84 -26.14
N GLU A 92 -0.23 -12.60 -25.68
CA GLU A 92 -1.07 -11.49 -26.16
C GLU A 92 -0.42 -10.12 -25.92
N MET A 93 0.23 -9.91 -24.77
CA MET A 93 1.01 -8.71 -24.50
C MET A 93 2.17 -8.55 -25.50
N TYR A 94 2.90 -9.63 -25.77
CA TYR A 94 4.01 -9.64 -26.74
C TYR A 94 3.53 -9.32 -28.16
N ASP A 95 2.49 -10.00 -28.62
CA ASP A 95 1.90 -9.83 -29.95
C ASP A 95 1.30 -8.43 -30.14
N SER A 96 0.82 -7.83 -29.04
CA SER A 96 0.35 -6.44 -29.00
C SER A 96 1.49 -5.40 -28.96
N GLY A 97 2.75 -5.85 -28.99
CA GLY A 97 3.92 -4.97 -29.03
C GLY A 97 4.31 -4.37 -27.68
N TYR A 98 4.15 -5.13 -26.59
CA TYR A 98 4.54 -4.66 -25.26
C TYR A 98 5.98 -4.16 -25.22
N ILE A 99 6.15 -2.94 -24.69
CA ILE A 99 7.43 -2.36 -24.32
C ILE A 99 7.44 -2.05 -22.83
N MET A 100 8.62 -2.12 -22.21
CA MET A 100 8.78 -1.76 -20.80
C MET A 100 8.35 -0.29 -20.59
N PRO A 101 7.40 0.00 -19.68
CA PRO A 101 7.02 1.36 -19.36
C PRO A 101 8.21 2.16 -18.81
N VAL A 102 8.30 3.44 -19.18
CA VAL A 102 9.26 4.37 -18.59
C VAL A 102 8.83 4.67 -17.16
N GLN A 103 9.78 4.67 -16.22
CA GLN A 103 9.51 5.07 -14.84
C GLN A 103 8.87 6.46 -14.78
N ARG A 104 7.73 6.55 -14.10
CA ARG A 104 6.95 7.77 -13.97
C ARG A 104 7.64 8.82 -13.12
N LYS A 105 7.37 10.08 -13.46
CA LYS A 105 7.89 11.30 -12.82
C LYS A 105 6.79 12.27 -12.39
N ASP A 106 5.55 11.82 -12.54
CA ASP A 106 4.32 12.59 -12.47
C ASP A 106 3.36 12.04 -11.41
N VAL A 107 3.88 11.35 -10.39
CA VAL A 107 3.05 10.86 -9.29
C VAL A 107 2.70 12.04 -8.38
N LYS A 108 1.41 12.39 -8.30
CA LYS A 108 0.93 13.48 -7.45
C LYS A 108 0.89 13.03 -5.99
N VAL A 109 1.62 13.76 -5.15
CA VAL A 109 1.61 13.62 -3.69
C VAL A 109 1.07 14.89 -3.05
N LEU A 110 0.43 14.74 -1.89
CA LEU A 110 -0.37 15.81 -1.29
C LEU A 110 0.37 16.64 -0.21
N GLY A 111 1.61 16.28 0.12
CA GLY A 111 2.47 17.03 1.03
C GLY A 111 1.96 17.16 2.46
N GLN A 112 2.45 18.18 3.17
CA GLN A 112 2.19 18.40 4.60
C GLN A 112 0.70 18.56 4.95
N SER A 113 -0.12 19.11 4.05
CA SER A 113 -1.56 19.29 4.30
C SER A 113 -2.26 17.96 4.55
N ALA A 114 -2.09 17.00 3.62
CA ALA A 114 -2.67 15.67 3.79
C ALA A 114 -1.98 14.88 4.91
N LEU A 115 -0.67 15.07 5.10
CA LEU A 115 0.08 14.42 6.17
C LEU A 115 -0.46 14.80 7.56
N GLY A 116 -0.74 16.09 7.78
CA GLY A 116 -1.33 16.58 9.02
C GLY A 116 -2.72 16.00 9.29
N ALA A 117 -3.55 15.85 8.24
CA ALA A 117 -4.86 15.21 8.35
C ALA A 117 -4.73 13.72 8.73
N LEU A 118 -3.83 12.97 8.09
CA LEU A 118 -3.58 11.57 8.43
C LEU A 118 -3.02 11.42 9.85
N TYR A 119 -2.08 12.29 10.26
CA TYR A 119 -1.53 12.29 11.62
C TYR A 119 -2.60 12.57 12.67
N SER A 120 -3.53 13.47 12.40
CA SER A 120 -4.67 13.74 13.27
C SER A 120 -5.58 12.50 13.40
N GLY A 121 -5.85 11.82 12.28
CA GLY A 121 -6.58 10.55 12.28
C GLY A 121 -5.88 9.43 13.07
N ILE A 122 -4.57 9.27 12.87
CA ILE A 122 -3.75 8.30 13.62
C ILE A 122 -3.77 8.62 15.11
N HIS A 123 -3.63 9.90 15.49
CA HIS A 123 -3.72 10.32 16.88
C HIS A 123 -5.11 9.99 17.46
N ALA A 124 -6.19 10.28 16.74
CA ALA A 124 -7.54 9.96 17.19
C ALA A 124 -7.72 8.45 17.44
N MET A 125 -7.22 7.60 16.53
CA MET A 125 -7.25 6.14 16.68
C MET A 125 -6.48 5.66 17.91
N LYS A 126 -5.29 6.24 18.16
CA LYS A 126 -4.49 5.97 19.36
C LYS A 126 -5.23 6.41 20.63
N SER A 127 -5.74 7.63 20.67
CA SER A 127 -6.47 8.17 21.83
C SER A 127 -7.74 7.40 22.15
N ALA A 128 -8.39 6.84 21.14
CA ALA A 128 -9.54 5.97 21.29
C ALA A 128 -9.18 4.50 21.62
N ASN A 129 -7.90 4.20 21.89
CA ASN A 129 -7.38 2.86 22.15
C ASN A 129 -7.60 1.84 21.01
N TYR A 130 -7.86 2.30 19.79
CA TYR A 130 -7.91 1.44 18.60
C TYR A 130 -6.53 1.09 18.06
N ALA A 131 -5.48 1.83 18.43
CA ALA A 131 -4.10 1.63 18.00
C ALA A 131 -3.15 1.78 19.20
N THR A 132 -2.12 0.92 19.29
CA THR A 132 -1.04 1.10 20.27
C THR A 132 -0.13 2.27 19.89
N GLU A 133 0.78 2.66 20.78
CA GLU A 133 1.85 3.62 20.44
C GLU A 133 2.65 3.17 19.20
N HIS A 134 2.94 1.86 19.12
CA HIS A 134 3.73 1.31 18.03
C HIS A 134 2.93 1.25 16.73
N ASP A 135 1.65 0.87 16.79
CA ASP A 135 0.75 0.95 15.63
C ASP A 135 0.71 2.38 15.07
N ALA A 136 0.64 3.39 15.94
CA ALA A 136 0.65 4.79 15.54
C ALA A 136 2.00 5.24 14.94
N LEU A 137 3.13 4.75 15.47
CA LEU A 137 4.46 5.04 14.94
C LEU A 137 4.62 4.50 13.50
N VAL A 138 4.23 3.24 13.28
CA VAL A 138 4.29 2.59 11.97
C VAL A 138 3.34 3.28 10.98
N ALA A 139 2.11 3.59 11.41
CA ALA A 139 1.14 4.31 10.58
C ALA A 139 1.62 5.72 10.19
N LYS A 140 2.33 6.42 11.08
CA LYS A 140 2.95 7.73 10.75
C LYS A 140 4.04 7.58 9.68
N LYS A 141 4.89 6.56 9.76
CA LYS A 141 5.89 6.27 8.72
C LYS A 141 5.22 5.95 7.38
N LEU A 142 4.13 5.17 7.38
CA LEU A 142 3.33 4.92 6.17
C LEU A 142 2.77 6.23 5.58
N ALA A 143 2.10 7.05 6.40
CA ALA A 143 1.55 8.33 5.97
C ALA A 143 2.62 9.27 5.41
N TYR A 144 3.79 9.31 6.05
CA TYR A 144 4.93 10.10 5.58
C TYR A 144 5.35 9.71 4.17
N VAL A 145 5.50 8.42 3.88
CA VAL A 145 5.86 7.95 2.53
C VAL A 145 4.74 8.31 1.52
N MET A 146 3.49 7.98 1.84
CA MET A 146 2.35 8.18 0.94
C MET A 146 2.06 9.66 0.64
N CYS A 147 2.34 10.57 1.57
CA CYS A 147 2.21 12.01 1.35
C CYS A 147 3.42 12.65 0.65
N GLY A 148 4.44 11.86 0.30
CA GLY A 148 5.63 12.37 -0.39
C GLY A 148 6.67 12.98 0.54
N GLY A 149 6.71 12.56 1.81
CA GLY A 149 7.70 13.02 2.79
C GLY A 149 7.45 14.44 3.30
N ALA A 150 8.53 15.22 3.44
CA ALA A 150 8.50 16.55 4.07
C ALA A 150 8.17 17.70 3.09
N LEU A 151 7.47 17.45 1.99
CA LEU A 151 7.11 18.46 1.00
C LEU A 151 6.04 19.41 1.54
N SER A 152 6.31 20.72 1.48
CA SER A 152 5.42 21.76 2.03
C SER A 152 4.08 21.86 1.31
N GLU A 153 4.03 21.48 0.04
CA GLU A 153 2.86 21.60 -0.82
C GLU A 153 2.66 20.34 -1.67
N GLN A 154 1.55 20.31 -2.41
CA GLN A 154 1.32 19.25 -3.38
C GLN A 154 2.40 19.30 -4.47
N SER A 155 2.88 18.15 -4.91
CA SER A 155 3.97 18.08 -5.88
C SER A 155 3.87 16.83 -6.74
N LEU A 156 4.54 16.87 -7.88
CA LEU A 156 4.76 15.70 -8.73
C LEU A 156 6.14 15.11 -8.39
N VAL A 157 6.17 13.82 -8.08
CA VAL A 157 7.40 13.10 -7.73
C VAL A 157 7.56 11.87 -8.63
N SER A 158 8.78 11.33 -8.66
CA SER A 158 9.06 10.10 -9.38
C SER A 158 8.77 8.84 -8.56
N GLU A 159 8.59 7.72 -9.26
CA GLU A 159 8.50 6.41 -8.61
C GLU A 159 9.74 6.14 -7.74
N GLN A 160 10.93 6.49 -8.24
CA GLN A 160 12.18 6.30 -7.50
C GLN A 160 12.23 7.14 -6.23
N TYR A 161 11.65 8.35 -6.23
CA TYR A 161 11.53 9.18 -5.03
C TYR A 161 10.72 8.47 -3.93
N LEU A 162 9.55 7.93 -4.30
CA LEU A 162 8.71 7.19 -3.37
C LEU A 162 9.36 5.89 -2.89
N LEU A 163 10.03 5.15 -3.79
CA LEU A 163 10.79 3.94 -3.42
C LEU A 163 11.91 4.26 -2.41
N ASN A 164 12.58 5.40 -2.55
CA ASN A 164 13.61 5.81 -1.60
C ASN A 164 13.04 6.11 -0.22
N LEU A 165 11.88 6.79 -0.15
CA LEU A 165 11.16 7.04 1.10
C LEU A 165 10.65 5.73 1.72
N GLU A 166 10.06 4.84 0.92
CA GLU A 166 9.58 3.52 1.36
C GLU A 166 10.72 2.70 1.97
N ARG A 167 11.87 2.66 1.28
CA ARG A 167 13.06 1.95 1.76
C ARG A 167 13.58 2.52 3.08
N GLU A 168 13.69 3.85 3.21
CA GLU A 168 14.13 4.46 4.47
C GLU A 168 13.17 4.13 5.61
N ALA A 169 11.87 4.32 5.40
CA ALA A 169 10.86 4.05 6.41
C ALA A 169 10.84 2.58 6.83
N PHE A 170 10.92 1.65 5.87
CA PHE A 170 11.01 0.22 6.14
C PHE A 170 12.25 -0.14 6.97
N LEU A 171 13.44 0.30 6.54
CA LEU A 171 14.69 0.00 7.24
C LEU A 171 14.74 0.64 8.64
N SER A 172 14.19 1.84 8.80
CA SER A 172 14.03 2.49 10.10
C SER A 172 13.16 1.63 11.03
N LEU A 173 12.03 1.11 10.54
CA LEU A 173 11.13 0.27 11.33
C LEU A 173 11.73 -1.10 11.68
N CYS A 174 12.59 -1.66 10.84
CA CYS A 174 13.35 -2.87 11.17
C CYS A 174 14.25 -2.69 12.40
N GLY A 175 14.67 -1.46 12.71
CA GLY A 175 15.46 -1.14 13.90
C GLY A 175 14.63 -1.02 15.19
N GLU A 176 13.30 -1.00 15.10
CA GLU A 176 12.43 -0.81 16.27
C GLU A 176 12.32 -2.08 17.11
N LYS A 177 12.57 -1.97 18.41
CA LYS A 177 12.50 -3.10 19.35
C LYS A 177 11.15 -3.81 19.28
N LYS A 178 10.05 -3.06 19.27
CA LYS A 178 8.69 -3.63 19.21
C LYS A 178 8.41 -4.33 17.88
N THR A 179 8.97 -3.87 16.77
CA THR A 179 8.89 -4.56 15.48
C THR A 179 9.63 -5.89 15.53
N LEU A 180 10.84 -5.93 16.09
CA LEU A 180 11.59 -7.17 16.27
C LEU A 180 10.83 -8.18 17.15
N GLU A 181 10.22 -7.73 18.25
CA GLU A 181 9.39 -8.57 19.12
C GLU A 181 8.16 -9.14 18.37
N ARG A 182 7.49 -8.32 17.55
CA ARG A 182 6.36 -8.76 16.71
C ARG A 182 6.80 -9.80 15.67
N LEU A 183 7.91 -9.55 14.97
CA LEU A 183 8.47 -10.48 14.00
C LEU A 183 8.87 -11.82 14.65
N GLN A 184 9.54 -11.75 15.81
CA GLN A 184 9.91 -12.94 16.57
C GLN A 184 8.67 -13.75 16.96
N SER A 185 7.62 -13.08 17.44
CA SER A 185 6.37 -13.74 17.81
C SER A 185 5.70 -14.42 16.60
N VAL A 186 5.67 -13.78 15.43
CA VAL A 186 5.17 -14.41 14.21
C VAL A 186 5.98 -15.64 13.83
N LEU A 187 7.31 -15.56 13.87
CA LEU A 187 8.19 -16.67 13.53
C LEU A 187 8.03 -17.86 14.48
N GLN A 188 7.79 -17.59 15.77
CA GLN A 188 7.67 -18.64 16.79
C GLN A 188 6.25 -19.21 16.93
N THR A 189 5.23 -18.37 16.77
CA THR A 189 3.84 -18.71 17.12
C THR A 189 2.87 -18.61 15.95
N GLY A 190 3.31 -18.07 14.81
CA GLY A 190 2.45 -17.78 13.66
C GLY A 190 1.53 -16.57 13.83
N LYS A 191 1.60 -15.86 14.97
CA LYS A 191 0.73 -14.70 15.27
C LYS A 191 1.56 -13.52 15.77
N PRO A 192 1.25 -12.27 15.35
CA PRO A 192 1.91 -11.10 15.93
C PRO A 192 1.35 -10.81 17.32
N ILE A 193 2.23 -10.38 18.22
CA ILE A 193 1.82 -9.75 19.48
C ILE A 193 1.42 -8.29 19.23
N ARG A 194 0.58 -7.74 20.12
CA ARG A 194 0.14 -6.35 20.05
C ARG A 194 0.69 -5.56 21.24
N ASN A 195 1.80 -4.86 21.01
CA ASN A 195 2.58 -4.08 21.97
C ASN A 195 2.76 -2.62 21.54
#